data_AF-A0A5K0UW48-F1
#
_entry.id   AF-A0A5K0UW48-F1
#
_cell.length_a   1.000
_cell.length_b   1.000
_cell.length_c   1.000
_cell.angle_alpha   90.00
_cell.angle_beta   90.00
_cell.angle_gamma   90.00
#
_symmetry.space_group_name_H-M   'P 1'
#
loop_
_entity.id
_entity.type
_entity.pdbx_description
1 polymer ?
#
loop_
_entity_poly.entity_id
_entity_poly.type
_entity_poly.pdbx_seq_one_letter_code
_entity_poly.pdbx_strand_id
1 'polypeptide(L)'
;MKGGKYLLVLDVVWQGFDIRVLVVPDPANGIKVVAVSRTLDACDAMQTGRNIKTEAMCWKDAIEGSLSNSHTQKKKLKKGTL
;
A
#
# COMPACT_ATOMS: atom_id res chain seq x y z
N MET A 1 7.45 26.71 8.54
CA MET A 1 7.15 25.94 7.31
C MET A 1 5.92 25.08 7.58
N LYS A 2 4.84 25.18 6.79
CA LYS A 2 3.71 24.25 6.93
C LYS A 2 4.23 22.87 6.48
N GLY A 3 4.44 21.95 7.41
CA GLY A 3 4.94 20.60 7.11
C GLY A 3 3.98 19.86 6.18
N GLY A 4 4.51 19.34 5.07
CA GLY A 4 3.76 18.47 4.16
C GLY A 4 3.44 17.13 4.81
N LYS A 5 2.36 16.48 4.38
CA LYS A 5 2.08 15.09 4.76
C LYS A 5 2.73 14.18 3.72
N TYR A 6 3.50 13.20 4.16
CA TYR A 6 4.21 12.27 3.28
C TYR A 6 3.81 10.83 3.57
N LEU A 7 3.78 10.00 2.53
CA LEU A 7 3.55 8.57 2.63
C LEU A 7 4.70 7.86 1.91
N LEU A 8 5.49 7.09 2.65
CA LEU A 8 6.49 6.19 2.09
C LEU A 8 5.90 4.79 1.99
N VAL A 9 5.86 4.22 0.79
CA VAL A 9 5.43 2.83 0.55
C VAL A 9 6.65 2.02 0.16
N LEU A 10 6.94 0.98 0.92
CA LEU A 10 8.00 0.02 0.64
C LEU A 10 7.33 -1.27 0.16
N ASP A 11 7.40 -1.51 -1.14
CA ASP A 11 6.82 -2.70 -1.75
C ASP A 11 7.83 -3.86 -1.77
N VAL A 12 7.33 -5.06 -1.51
CA VAL A 12 8.09 -6.31 -1.52
C VAL A 12 9.28 -6.35 -0.55
N VAL A 13 9.05 -6.04 0.72
CA VAL A 13 10.04 -6.24 1.78
C VAL A 13 10.19 -7.74 2.04
N TRP A 14 11.40 -8.28 1.84
CA TRP A 14 11.69 -9.71 2.03
C TRP A 14 12.20 -10.02 3.44
N GLN A 15 13.00 -9.13 4.00
CA GLN A 15 13.60 -9.28 5.33
C GLN A 15 13.27 -8.04 6.16
N GLY A 16 12.81 -8.26 7.39
CA GLY A 16 12.53 -7.17 8.31
C GLY A 16 13.81 -6.41 8.67
N PHE A 17 13.67 -5.10 8.84
CA PHE A 17 14.75 -4.20 9.23
C PHE A 17 14.21 -3.20 10.26
N ASP A 18 15.11 -2.58 11.03
CA ASP A 18 14.70 -1.51 11.94
C ASP A 18 14.28 -0.28 11.14
N ILE A 19 13.02 0.13 11.27
CA ILE A 19 12.46 1.29 10.55
C ILE A 19 13.26 2.58 10.81
N ARG A 20 13.98 2.68 11.94
CA ARG A 20 14.86 3.80 12.29
C ARG A 20 16.09 3.91 11.39
N VAL A 21 16.44 2.84 10.67
CA VAL A 21 17.52 2.84 9.67
C VAL A 21 17.09 3.56 8.40
N LEU A 22 15.78 3.58 8.09
CA LEU A 22 15.29 4.47 7.07
C LEU A 22 15.49 5.88 7.59
N VAL A 23 16.31 6.68 6.91
CA VAL A 23 16.51 8.11 7.21
C VAL A 23 15.26 8.88 6.78
N VAL A 24 14.13 8.52 7.38
CA VAL A 24 12.86 9.21 7.26
C VAL A 24 12.86 10.27 8.35
N PRO A 25 12.49 11.52 8.03
CA PRO A 25 12.33 12.55 9.06
C PRO A 25 11.38 12.03 10.15
N ASP A 26 11.63 12.43 11.40
CA ASP A 26 10.86 11.98 12.57
C ASP A 26 9.34 11.89 12.25
N PRO A 27 8.70 10.72 12.41
CA PRO A 27 7.29 10.50 12.09
C PRO A 27 6.34 11.44 12.85
N ALA A 28 6.82 12.18 13.85
CA ALA A 28 6.09 13.24 14.54
C ALA A 28 5.39 14.27 13.62
N ASN A 29 5.87 14.48 12.38
CA ASN A 29 5.34 15.51 11.47
C ASN A 29 4.66 14.97 10.19
N GLY A 30 3.61 14.14 10.37
CA GLY A 30 2.68 13.82 9.28
C GLY A 30 3.23 12.85 8.22
N ILE A 31 4.27 12.10 8.57
CA ILE A 31 4.86 11.07 7.72
C ILE A 31 4.32 9.70 8.13
N LYS A 32 3.83 8.93 7.15
CA LYS A 32 3.41 7.55 7.33
C LYS A 32 4.32 6.63 6.51
N VAL A 33 4.68 5.48 7.07
CA VAL A 33 5.39 4.42 6.35
C VAL A 33 4.47 3.21 6.27
N VAL A 34 4.34 2.65 5.08
CA VAL A 34 3.61 1.41 4.80
C VAL A 34 4.61 0.45 4.18
N ALA A 35 4.87 -0.66 4.86
CA ALA A 35 5.67 -1.74 4.32
C ALA A 35 4.75 -2.88 3.87
N VAL A 36 4.99 -3.40 2.67
CA VAL A 36 4.26 -4.51 2.09
C VAL A 36 5.22 -5.69 1.97
N SER A 37 4.81 -6.83 2.49
CA SER A 37 5.58 -8.09 2.46
C SER A 37 4.67 -9.23 2.03
N ARG A 38 5.27 -10.32 1.56
CA ARG A 38 4.58 -11.60 1.31
C ARG A 38 4.38 -12.41 2.59
N THR A 39 5.17 -12.14 3.63
CA THR A 39 5.13 -12.85 4.91
C THR A 39 4.89 -11.87 6.06
N LEU A 40 4.09 -12.30 7.03
CA LEU A 40 3.83 -11.51 8.23
C LEU A 40 5.09 -11.37 9.09
N ASP A 41 5.93 -12.41 9.16
CA ASP A 41 7.16 -12.44 9.94
C ASP A 41 8.12 -11.28 9.59
N ALA A 42 8.22 -10.92 8.31
CA ALA A 42 9.03 -9.79 7.89
C ALA A 42 8.46 -8.46 8.43
N CYS A 43 7.13 -8.33 8.50
CA CYS A 43 6.46 -7.16 9.08
C CYS A 43 6.58 -7.12 10.61
N ASP A 44 6.46 -8.25 11.29
CA ASP A 44 6.61 -8.35 12.75
C ASP A 44 8.02 -7.96 13.19
N ALA A 45 9.05 -8.38 12.44
CA ALA A 45 10.44 -8.01 12.69
C ALA A 45 10.70 -6.49 12.57
N MET A 46 9.89 -5.75 11.81
CA MET A 46 9.99 -4.29 11.66
C MET A 46 9.35 -3.51 12.82
N GLN A 47 8.72 -4.19 13.79
CA GLN A 47 8.01 -3.57 14.92
C GLN A 47 7.04 -2.47 14.49
N THR A 48 6.31 -2.69 13.39
CA THR A 48 5.37 -1.67 12.90
C THR A 48 4.25 -1.45 13.91
N GLY A 49 3.70 -0.23 13.95
CA GLY A 49 2.61 0.09 14.87
C GLY A 49 1.29 -0.63 14.57
N ARG A 50 1.11 -1.15 13.35
CA ARG A 50 -0.08 -1.90 12.94
C ARG A 50 0.23 -2.84 11.78
N ASN A 51 0.10 -4.14 12.02
CA ASN A 51 0.16 -5.17 10.98
C ASN A 51 -1.25 -5.47 10.43
N ILE A 52 -1.36 -5.57 9.10
CA ILE A 52 -2.60 -5.95 8.40
C ILE A 52 -2.28 -7.17 7.54
N LYS A 53 -2.88 -8.31 7.87
CA LYS A 53 -2.81 -9.50 7.02
C LYS A 53 -3.86 -9.38 5.92
N THR A 54 -3.43 -9.43 4.68
CA THR A 54 -4.32 -9.55 3.51
C THR A 54 -4.39 -11.00 3.08
N GLU A 55 -5.57 -11.43 2.62
CA GLU A 55 -5.79 -12.78 2.09
C GLU A 55 -6.04 -12.71 0.59
N ALA A 56 -5.79 -13.82 -0.10
CA ALA A 56 -6.11 -13.92 -1.51
C ALA A 56 -7.60 -13.66 -1.70
N MET A 57 -7.94 -12.78 -2.64
CA MET A 57 -9.32 -12.55 -3.02
C MET A 57 -9.91 -13.86 -3.55
N CYS A 58 -11.14 -14.18 -3.16
CA CYS A 58 -11.84 -15.31 -3.74
C CYS A 58 -12.04 -15.07 -5.25
N TRP A 59 -12.02 -16.15 -6.03
CA TRP A 59 -12.16 -16.10 -7.49
C TRP A 59 -13.43 -15.35 -7.94
N LYS A 60 -14.55 -15.51 -7.22
CA LYS A 60 -15.80 -14.80 -7.53
C LYS A 60 -15.63 -13.28 -7.43
N ASP A 61 -15.05 -12.81 -6.33
CA ASP A 61 -14.81 -11.39 -6.08
C ASP A 61 -13.77 -10.82 -7.06
N ALA A 62 -12.76 -11.63 -7.42
CA ALA A 62 -11.76 -11.26 -8.42
C ALA A 62 -12.39 -11.06 -9.81
N ILE A 63 -13.33 -11.94 -10.21
CA ILE A 63 -14.08 -11.78 -11.46
C ILE A 63 -14.96 -10.54 -11.40
N GLU A 64 -15.74 -10.37 -10.32
CA GLU A 64 -16.63 -9.23 -10.17
C GLU A 64 -15.87 -7.90 -10.22
N GLY A 65 -14.76 -7.81 -9.48
CA GLY A 65 -13.86 -6.65 -9.51
C GLY A 65 -13.31 -6.39 -10.91
N SER A 66 -12.92 -7.44 -11.64
CA SER A 66 -12.41 -7.33 -13.00
C SER A 66 -13.47 -6.82 -13.99
N LEU A 67 -14.72 -7.26 -13.83
CA LEU A 67 -15.86 -6.80 -14.63
C LEU A 67 -16.18 -5.33 -14.34
N SER A 68 -16.19 -4.93 -13.06
CA SER A 68 -16.40 -3.54 -12.65
C SER A 68 -15.31 -2.60 -13.19
N ASN A 69 -14.04 -3.04 -13.16
CA ASN A 69 -12.94 -2.30 -13.76
C ASN A 69 -13.12 -2.14 -15.28
N SER A 70 -13.56 -3.20 -15.97
CA SER A 70 -13.85 -3.17 -17.41
C SER A 70 -14.96 -2.18 -17.78
N HIS A 71 -16.03 -2.12 -16.98
CA HIS A 71 -17.09 -1.12 -17.15
C HIS A 71 -16.58 0.31 -16.91
N THR A 72 -15.70 0.50 -15.93
CA THR A 72 -15.10 1.81 -15.62
C THR A 72 -14.19 2.30 -16.74
N GLN A 73 -13.36 1.42 -17.31
CA GLN A 73 -12.49 1.75 -18.45
C GLN A 73 -13.29 2.08 -19.71
N LYS A 74 -14.36 1.33 -20.00
CA LYS A 74 -15.28 1.64 -21.12
C LYS A 74 -15.96 3.00 -20.94
N LYS A 75 -16.32 3.39 -19.71
CA LYS A 75 -16.89 4.72 -19.42
C LYS A 75 -15.85 5.84 -19.56
N LYS A 76 -14.59 5.62 -19.16
CA LYS A 76 -13.50 6.60 -19.36
C LYS A 76 -13.20 6.82 -20.84
N LEU A 77 -13.14 5.76 -21.65
CA LEU A 77 -12.89 5.87 -23.09
C LEU A 77 -14.01 6.63 -23.83
N LYS A 78 -15.28 6.43 -23.44
CA LYS A 78 -16.42 7.17 -24.01
C LYS A 78 -16.51 8.65 -23.58
N LYS A 79 -15.81 9.05 -22.51
CA LYS A 79 -15.79 10.44 -22.02
C LYS A 79 -14.54 11.22 -22.46
N GLY A 80 -13.59 10.57 -23.11
CA GLY A 80 -12.33 11.14 -23.57
C GLY A 80 -12.27 11.43 -25.08
N THR A 81 -13.42 11.47 -25.77
CA THR A 81 -13.49 11.92 -27.16
C THR A 81 -13.96 13.38 -27.16
N LEU A 82 -12.99 14.29 -27.15
CA LEU A 82 -13.09 15.65 -27.66
C LEU A 82 -12.31 15.70 -28.97
#